data_AF-A0A5E4LGT3-F1
#
_entry.id   AF-A0A5E4LGT3-F1
#
_cell.length_a   1.000
_cell.length_b   1.000
_cell.length_c   1.000
_cell.angle_alpha   90.00
_cell.angle_beta   90.00
_cell.angle_gamma   90.00
#
_symmetry.space_group_name_H-M   'P 1'
#
loop_
_entity.id
_entity.type
_entity.pdbx_description
1 polymer ?
#
loop_
_entity_poly.entity_id
_entity_poly.type
_entity_poly.pdbx_seq_one_letter_code
_entity_poly.pdbx_strand_id
1 'polypeptide(L)'
;MPKATGIVDECQKTYSELERELDATLDSFVSASENGEEFFKMMEKVESQLAHASRMQDASSDLDLNEAVVLADRLEEELGAAQSLAVSAVLSETEGEWADELERAKNSLDRLSLHMKKIKSDAKGGKEGSALEARSAIRSFKREAKGCAEKLAKLKSRMAGRKHPIYSHVESVKRKVSLLRSTVAKKFTSLSKTRLRGRIAEAKEHIISFMKNYAHGRIFVDHKHLTLSSGTHKNRVPLTESVRYALEEIAPIEKSLLKLGRGACVTGSFETDASGTLLRIGERTVAGDSIIYREASYRL
;
A
#
# COMPACT_ATOMS: atom_id res chain seq x y z
N MET A 1 56.56 5.33 39.26
CA MET A 1 56.33 4.84 37.88
C MET A 1 54.90 4.29 37.60
N PRO A 2 53.77 4.96 37.96
CA PRO A 2 52.42 4.42 37.68
C PRO A 2 51.78 4.81 36.33
N LYS A 3 52.39 5.71 35.53
CA LYS A 3 51.75 6.24 34.29
C LYS A 3 51.95 5.38 33.03
N ALA A 4 52.97 4.52 32.99
CA ALA A 4 53.32 3.77 31.77
C ALA A 4 52.45 2.51 31.57
N THR A 5 52.08 1.83 32.67
CA THR A 5 51.21 0.64 32.63
C THR A 5 49.80 0.97 32.16
N GLY A 6 49.20 2.05 32.65
CA GLY A 6 47.84 2.45 32.23
C GLY A 6 47.70 2.79 30.74
N ILE A 7 48.76 3.28 30.07
CA ILE A 7 48.73 3.57 28.63
C ILE A 7 48.85 2.29 27.79
N VAL A 8 49.65 1.32 28.26
CA VAL A 8 49.75 0.01 27.63
C VAL A 8 48.39 -0.71 27.72
N ASP A 9 47.73 -0.66 28.87
CA ASP A 9 46.41 -1.27 29.05
C ASP A 9 45.34 -0.58 28.16
N GLU A 10 45.37 0.75 28.04
CA GLU A 10 44.48 1.51 27.14
C GLU A 10 44.67 1.10 25.67
N CYS A 11 45.93 0.98 25.20
CA CYS A 11 46.23 0.56 23.84
C CYS A 11 45.82 -0.91 23.60
N GLN A 12 46.06 -1.80 24.57
CA GLN A 12 45.64 -3.20 24.48
C GLN A 12 44.12 -3.31 24.38
N LYS A 13 43.39 -2.57 25.21
CA LYS A 13 41.92 -2.54 25.18
C LYS A 13 41.41 -2.06 23.83
N THR A 14 41.97 -0.97 23.31
CA THR A 14 41.60 -0.41 22.00
C THR A 14 41.83 -1.43 20.88
N TYR A 15 42.99 -2.10 20.88
CA TYR A 15 43.31 -3.14 19.90
C TYR A 15 42.28 -4.27 19.94
N SER A 16 42.01 -4.82 21.12
CA SER A 16 41.07 -5.93 21.29
C SER A 16 39.62 -5.54 20.97
N GLU A 17 39.23 -4.28 21.21
CA GLU A 17 37.92 -3.77 20.80
C GLU A 17 37.79 -3.70 19.27
N LEU A 18 38.81 -3.20 18.57
CA LEU A 18 38.82 -3.12 17.11
C LEU A 18 38.86 -4.50 16.44
N GLU A 19 39.61 -5.44 17.02
CA GLU A 19 39.68 -6.83 16.58
C GLU A 19 38.30 -7.50 16.68
N ARG A 20 37.66 -7.40 17.86
CA ARG A 20 36.28 -7.88 18.06
C ARG A 20 35.28 -7.20 17.12
N GLU A 21 35.45 -5.91 16.87
CA GLU A 21 34.57 -5.15 15.97
C GLU A 21 34.73 -5.57 14.51
N LEU A 22 35.95 -5.89 14.07
CA LEU A 22 36.20 -6.47 12.75
C LEU A 22 35.48 -7.82 12.60
N ASP A 23 35.66 -8.72 13.56
CA ASP A 23 35.04 -10.05 13.53
C ASP A 23 33.52 -9.95 13.49
N ALA A 24 32.92 -9.14 14.37
CA ALA A 24 31.47 -8.91 14.36
C ALA A 24 30.96 -8.30 13.04
N THR A 25 31.77 -7.47 12.38
CA THR A 25 31.43 -6.86 11.08
C THR A 25 31.50 -7.90 9.97
N LEU A 26 32.46 -8.83 10.04
CA LEU A 26 32.56 -9.96 9.11
C LEU A 26 31.39 -10.93 9.27
N ASP A 27 31.07 -11.32 10.50
CA ASP A 27 29.93 -12.20 10.78
C ASP A 27 28.62 -11.59 10.27
N SER A 28 28.42 -10.30 10.54
CA SER A 28 27.25 -9.56 10.05
C SER A 28 27.15 -9.55 8.51
N PHE A 29 28.29 -9.42 7.82
CA PHE A 29 28.33 -9.45 6.36
C PHE A 29 27.99 -10.83 5.82
N VAL A 30 28.63 -11.88 6.34
CA VAL A 30 28.40 -13.26 5.88
C VAL A 30 26.92 -13.60 6.03
N SER A 31 26.36 -13.44 7.23
CA SER A 31 24.94 -13.71 7.48
C SER A 31 24.00 -12.86 6.62
N ALA A 32 24.36 -11.61 6.30
CA ALA A 32 23.53 -10.76 5.45
C ALA A 32 23.66 -11.12 3.96
N SER A 33 24.81 -11.59 3.49
CA SER A 33 25.09 -11.84 2.07
C SER A 33 24.50 -13.14 1.51
N GLU A 34 24.17 -14.11 2.38
CA GLU A 34 23.74 -15.47 2.01
C GLU A 34 22.53 -15.53 1.06
N ASN A 35 21.64 -14.54 1.12
CA ASN A 35 20.35 -14.56 0.40
C ASN A 35 20.27 -13.57 -0.77
N GLY A 36 21.40 -13.13 -1.31
CA GLY A 36 21.44 -12.16 -2.43
C GLY A 36 20.71 -12.65 -3.68
N GLU A 37 20.87 -13.92 -4.06
CA GLU A 37 20.17 -14.50 -5.21
C GLU A 37 18.65 -14.61 -5.01
N GLU A 38 18.21 -14.84 -3.78
CA GLU A 38 16.77 -14.97 -3.46
C GLU A 38 16.02 -13.67 -3.74
N PHE A 39 16.68 -12.53 -3.50
CA PHE A 39 16.15 -11.22 -3.85
C PHE A 39 15.83 -11.11 -5.34
N PHE A 40 16.77 -11.47 -6.21
CA PHE A 40 16.59 -11.33 -7.67
C PHE A 40 15.48 -12.25 -8.18
N LYS A 41 15.43 -13.51 -7.71
CA LYS A 41 14.34 -14.45 -8.02
C LYS A 41 12.98 -13.92 -7.56
N MET A 42 12.93 -13.32 -6.37
CA MET A 42 11.70 -12.72 -5.83
C MET A 42 11.27 -11.50 -6.64
N MET A 43 12.20 -10.61 -7.00
CA MET A 43 11.89 -9.44 -7.81
C MET A 43 11.40 -9.81 -9.22
N GLU A 44 12.01 -10.79 -9.88
CA GLU A 44 11.55 -11.28 -11.18
C GLU A 44 10.10 -11.80 -11.11
N LYS A 45 9.78 -12.56 -10.06
CA LYS A 45 8.42 -13.05 -9.80
C LYS A 45 7.43 -11.91 -9.55
N VAL A 46 7.80 -10.94 -8.71
CA VAL A 46 7.00 -9.74 -8.41
C VAL A 46 6.73 -8.94 -9.69
N GLU A 47 7.74 -8.74 -10.53
CA GLU A 47 7.58 -8.00 -11.79
C GLU A 47 6.68 -8.72 -12.79
N SER A 48 6.81 -10.05 -12.92
CA SER A 48 5.95 -10.87 -13.77
C SER A 48 4.49 -10.81 -13.32
N GLN A 49 4.24 -10.95 -12.02
CA GLN A 49 2.91 -10.83 -11.43
C GLN A 49 2.34 -9.41 -11.58
N LEU A 50 3.16 -8.38 -11.39
CA LEU A 50 2.75 -6.99 -11.60
C LEU A 50 2.37 -6.72 -13.06
N ALA A 51 3.12 -7.27 -14.02
CA ALA A 51 2.80 -7.15 -15.43
C ALA A 51 1.47 -7.83 -15.77
N HIS A 52 1.21 -9.00 -15.18
CA HIS A 52 -0.08 -9.69 -15.32
C HIS A 52 -1.23 -8.89 -14.72
N ALA A 53 -1.10 -8.41 -13.47
CA ALA A 53 -2.12 -7.63 -12.80
C ALA A 53 -2.40 -6.29 -13.51
N SER A 54 -1.36 -5.67 -14.09
CA SER A 54 -1.49 -4.45 -14.89
C SER A 54 -2.32 -4.66 -16.16
N ARG A 55 -2.33 -5.85 -16.76
CA ARG A 55 -3.19 -6.15 -17.92
C ARG A 55 -4.67 -6.25 -17.53
N MET A 56 -4.96 -6.58 -16.27
CA MET A 56 -6.33 -6.73 -15.76
C MET A 56 -6.93 -5.41 -15.26
N GLN A 57 -6.12 -4.37 -15.07
CA GLN A 57 -6.58 -3.09 -14.49
C GLN A 57 -7.64 -2.36 -15.34
N ASP A 58 -7.67 -2.65 -16.65
CA ASP A 58 -8.59 -2.04 -17.61
C ASP A 58 -9.78 -2.93 -17.97
N ALA A 59 -9.87 -4.11 -17.34
CA ALA A 59 -10.93 -5.06 -17.59
C ALA A 59 -12.33 -4.46 -17.34
N SER A 60 -13.32 -4.97 -18.07
CA SER A 60 -14.74 -4.63 -17.91
C SER A 60 -15.48 -5.54 -16.92
N SER A 61 -14.83 -6.61 -16.48
CA SER A 61 -15.35 -7.62 -15.56
C SER A 61 -14.97 -7.31 -14.11
N ASP A 62 -15.91 -7.45 -13.18
CA ASP A 62 -15.58 -7.37 -11.74
C ASP A 62 -14.66 -8.49 -11.29
N LEU A 63 -14.75 -9.66 -11.93
CA LEU A 63 -13.93 -10.81 -11.57
C LEU A 63 -12.45 -10.48 -11.77
N ASP A 64 -12.10 -10.00 -12.98
CA ASP A 64 -10.74 -9.65 -13.35
C ASP A 64 -10.21 -8.46 -12.54
N LEU A 65 -11.07 -7.47 -12.24
CA LEU A 65 -10.69 -6.35 -11.39
C LEU A 65 -10.48 -6.79 -9.93
N ASN A 66 -11.30 -7.72 -9.40
CA ASN A 66 -11.09 -8.29 -8.07
C ASN A 66 -9.81 -9.10 -8.03
N GLU A 67 -9.53 -9.90 -9.06
CA GLU A 67 -8.29 -10.65 -9.20
C GLU A 67 -7.06 -9.71 -9.22
N ALA A 68 -7.15 -8.59 -9.93
CA ALA A 68 -6.11 -7.57 -9.92
C ALA A 68 -5.85 -6.97 -8.52
N VAL A 69 -6.89 -6.78 -7.70
CA VAL A 69 -6.73 -6.32 -6.30
C VAL A 69 -6.05 -7.39 -5.46
N VAL A 70 -6.49 -8.64 -5.55
CA VAL A 70 -5.90 -9.76 -4.78
C VAL A 70 -4.42 -9.94 -5.13
N LEU A 71 -4.07 -9.84 -6.42
CA LEU A 71 -2.67 -9.87 -6.84
C LEU A 71 -1.89 -8.67 -6.32
N ALA A 72 -2.47 -7.48 -6.30
CA ALA A 72 -1.81 -6.29 -5.76
C ALA A 72 -1.52 -6.41 -4.26
N ASP A 73 -2.46 -6.96 -3.48
CA ASP A 73 -2.25 -7.21 -2.04
C ASP A 73 -1.13 -8.23 -1.80
N ARG A 74 -1.12 -9.33 -2.55
CA ARG A 74 -0.03 -10.32 -2.51
C ARG A 74 1.31 -9.71 -2.90
N LEU A 75 1.33 -8.86 -3.92
CA LEU A 75 2.55 -8.16 -4.36
C LEU A 75 3.10 -7.22 -3.28
N GLU A 76 2.25 -6.57 -2.48
CA GLU A 76 2.69 -5.75 -1.35
C GLU A 76 3.41 -6.59 -0.27
N GLU A 77 2.88 -7.76 0.04
CA GLU A 77 3.53 -8.70 0.97
C GLU A 77 4.88 -9.19 0.43
N GLU A 78 4.92 -9.62 -0.84
CA GLU A 78 6.15 -10.07 -1.51
C GLU A 78 7.19 -8.95 -1.63
N LEU A 79 6.77 -7.70 -1.86
CA LEU A 79 7.66 -6.52 -1.83
C LEU A 79 8.20 -6.20 -0.44
N GLY A 80 7.44 -6.49 0.62
CA GLY A 80 7.93 -6.40 2.00
C GLY A 80 9.08 -7.38 2.25
N ALA A 81 8.91 -8.63 1.81
CA ALA A 81 9.97 -9.64 1.88
C ALA A 81 11.19 -9.26 1.01
N ALA A 82 10.97 -8.82 -0.23
CA ALA A 82 12.05 -8.37 -1.10
C ALA A 82 12.83 -7.19 -0.50
N GLN A 83 12.15 -6.27 0.22
CA GLN A 83 12.82 -5.18 0.91
C GLN A 83 13.74 -5.66 2.04
N SER A 84 13.37 -6.73 2.76
CA SER A 84 14.26 -7.33 3.77
C SER A 84 15.49 -8.01 3.15
N LEU A 85 15.35 -8.57 1.94
CA LEU A 85 16.45 -9.21 1.20
C LEU A 85 17.31 -8.23 0.40
N ALA A 86 16.86 -6.99 0.23
CA ALA A 86 17.59 -5.98 -0.55
C ALA A 86 19.00 -5.72 -0.01
N VAL A 87 19.22 -5.83 1.30
CA VAL A 87 20.57 -5.70 1.89
C VAL A 87 21.50 -6.81 1.39
N SER A 88 21.00 -8.05 1.31
CA SER A 88 21.73 -9.21 0.82
C SER A 88 22.16 -9.03 -0.63
N ALA A 89 21.24 -8.55 -1.47
CA ALA A 89 21.54 -8.28 -2.88
C ALA A 89 22.56 -7.14 -3.07
N VAL A 90 22.45 -6.06 -2.29
CA VAL A 90 23.45 -4.97 -2.30
C VAL A 90 24.82 -5.47 -1.90
N LEU A 91 24.91 -6.30 -0.86
CA LEU A 91 26.18 -6.85 -0.42
C LEU A 91 26.78 -7.82 -1.43
N SER A 92 25.95 -8.60 -2.13
CA SER A 92 26.41 -9.45 -3.23
C SER A 92 26.97 -8.64 -4.40
N GLU A 93 26.30 -7.56 -4.83
CA GLU A 93 26.82 -6.71 -5.93
C GLU A 93 28.06 -5.90 -5.53
N THR A 94 28.20 -5.57 -4.24
CA THR A 94 29.33 -4.77 -3.71
C THR A 94 30.37 -5.60 -2.97
N GLU A 95 30.32 -6.93 -3.11
CA GLU A 95 31.18 -7.87 -2.37
C GLU A 95 32.67 -7.56 -2.57
N GLY A 96 33.09 -7.32 -3.82
CA GLY A 96 34.48 -6.97 -4.13
C GLY A 96 34.94 -5.68 -3.45
N GLU A 97 34.14 -4.62 -3.52
CA GLU A 97 34.48 -3.37 -2.84
C GLU A 97 34.49 -3.51 -1.31
N TRP A 98 33.63 -4.38 -0.78
CA TRP A 98 33.55 -4.65 0.65
C TRP A 98 34.75 -5.47 1.11
N ALA A 99 35.15 -6.49 0.34
CA ALA A 99 36.34 -7.31 0.58
C ALA A 99 37.62 -6.46 0.58
N ASP A 100 37.77 -5.55 -0.38
CA ASP A 100 38.91 -4.61 -0.44
C ASP A 100 39.01 -3.74 0.82
N GLU A 101 37.88 -3.23 1.30
CA GLU A 101 37.85 -2.37 2.48
C GLU A 101 38.06 -3.19 3.78
N LEU A 102 37.58 -4.43 3.83
CA LEU A 102 37.87 -5.38 4.91
C LEU A 102 39.36 -5.70 4.96
N GLU A 103 39.99 -5.96 3.81
CA GLU A 103 41.43 -6.24 3.75
C GLU A 103 42.24 -5.03 4.24
N ARG A 104 41.84 -3.81 3.88
CA ARG A 104 42.46 -2.58 4.42
C ARG A 104 42.29 -2.45 5.94
N ALA A 105 41.15 -2.86 6.49
CA ALA A 105 40.93 -2.88 7.94
C ALA A 105 41.80 -3.94 8.64
N LYS A 106 41.90 -5.15 8.08
CA LYS A 106 42.80 -6.23 8.54
C LYS A 106 44.26 -5.77 8.55
N ASN A 107 44.71 -5.16 7.46
CA ASN A 107 46.06 -4.62 7.34
C ASN A 107 46.35 -3.53 8.40
N SER A 108 45.36 -2.70 8.76
CA SER A 108 45.50 -1.73 9.85
C SER A 108 45.58 -2.40 11.23
N LEU A 109 44.83 -3.48 11.47
CA LEU A 109 44.93 -4.28 12.69
C LEU A 109 46.30 -4.96 12.83
N ASP A 110 46.85 -5.52 11.74
CA ASP A 110 48.19 -6.12 11.75
C ASP A 110 49.27 -5.08 12.12
N ARG A 111 49.16 -3.86 11.59
CA ARG A 111 50.03 -2.73 11.96
C ARG A 111 49.87 -2.35 13.43
N LEU A 112 48.65 -2.32 13.95
CA LEU A 112 48.39 -2.07 15.37
C LEU A 112 49.02 -3.14 16.26
N SER A 113 48.95 -4.41 15.87
CA SER A 113 49.60 -5.52 16.58
C SER A 113 51.12 -5.34 16.64
N LEU A 114 51.75 -4.91 15.53
CA LEU A 114 53.18 -4.59 15.49
C LEU A 114 53.53 -3.40 16.40
N HIS A 115 52.74 -2.33 16.39
CA HIS A 115 52.93 -1.20 17.31
C HIS A 115 52.75 -1.63 18.77
N MET A 116 51.79 -2.50 19.05
CA MET A 116 51.52 -3.02 20.40
C MET A 116 52.69 -3.87 20.91
N LYS A 117 53.30 -4.70 20.07
CA LYS A 117 54.53 -5.45 20.40
C LYS A 117 55.67 -4.52 20.78
N LYS A 118 55.88 -3.43 20.03
CA LYS A 118 56.90 -2.40 20.33
C LYS A 118 56.62 -1.66 21.64
N ILE A 119 55.37 -1.24 21.85
CA ILE A 119 54.94 -0.57 23.09
C ILE A 119 55.19 -1.47 24.31
N LYS A 120 54.90 -2.78 24.20
CA LYS A 120 55.16 -3.77 25.27
C LYS A 120 56.65 -4.05 25.49
N SER A 121 57.48 -4.08 24.43
CA SER A 121 58.92 -4.29 24.57
C SER A 121 59.59 -3.11 25.26
N ASP A 122 59.21 -1.89 24.90
CA ASP A 122 59.84 -0.66 25.42
C ASP A 122 59.45 -0.41 26.89
N ALA A 123 58.25 -0.82 27.29
CA ALA A 123 57.78 -0.78 28.69
C ALA A 123 58.59 -1.71 29.62
N LYS A 124 59.23 -2.75 29.09
CA LYS A 124 60.06 -3.71 29.86
C LYS A 124 61.55 -3.32 29.92
N GLY A 125 62.02 -2.42 29.04
CA GLY A 125 63.45 -2.24 28.73
C GLY A 125 64.22 -1.12 29.46
N GLY A 126 63.56 -0.19 30.15
CA GLY A 126 64.20 0.74 31.12
C GLY A 126 65.36 1.64 30.66
N LYS A 127 65.68 1.76 29.36
CA LYS A 127 66.76 2.62 28.86
C LYS A 127 66.24 4.01 28.48
N GLU A 128 66.97 5.08 28.83
CA GLU A 128 66.54 6.49 28.61
C GLU A 128 66.26 6.85 27.13
N GLY A 129 66.87 6.15 26.16
CA GLY A 129 66.53 6.26 24.74
C GLY A 129 65.16 5.66 24.35
N SER A 130 64.62 4.74 25.14
CA SER A 130 63.36 4.03 24.84
C SER A 130 62.11 4.87 25.12
N ALA A 131 62.21 5.95 25.90
CA ALA A 131 61.05 6.77 26.25
C ALA A 131 60.52 7.59 25.05
N LEU A 132 61.41 8.03 24.16
CA LEU A 132 61.06 8.82 22.97
C LEU A 132 60.48 7.91 21.87
N GLU A 133 61.06 6.72 21.71
CA GLU A 133 60.58 5.66 20.81
C GLU A 133 59.20 5.13 21.25
N ALA A 134 59.01 4.86 22.54
CA ALA A 134 57.71 4.45 23.10
C ALA A 134 56.62 5.50 22.87
N ARG A 135 56.93 6.79 23.09
CA ARG A 135 55.99 7.90 22.82
C ARG A 135 55.67 8.05 21.33
N SER A 136 56.62 7.75 20.44
CA SER A 136 56.41 7.74 19.00
C SER A 136 55.51 6.56 18.58
N ALA A 137 55.76 5.38 19.15
CA ALA A 137 54.97 4.18 18.92
C ALA A 137 53.52 4.35 19.39
N ILE A 138 53.30 4.93 20.58
CA ILE A 138 51.94 5.22 21.10
C ILE A 138 51.21 6.23 20.19
N ARG A 139 51.88 7.28 19.72
CA ARG A 139 51.25 8.25 18.80
C ARG A 139 50.88 7.61 17.46
N SER A 140 51.76 6.76 16.94
CA SER A 140 51.51 6.01 15.71
C SER A 140 50.36 5.01 15.88
N PHE A 141 50.33 4.30 17.00
CA PHE A 141 49.23 3.41 17.40
C PHE A 141 47.90 4.16 17.43
N LYS A 142 47.80 5.28 18.15
CA LYS A 142 46.56 6.05 18.24
C LYS A 142 46.07 6.55 16.87
N ARG A 143 47.00 6.94 15.97
CA ARG A 143 46.67 7.35 14.61
C ARG A 143 46.14 6.18 13.77
N GLU A 144 46.83 5.05 13.80
CA GLU A 144 46.41 3.85 13.07
C GLU A 144 45.09 3.29 13.61
N ALA A 145 44.86 3.36 14.92
CA ALA A 145 43.64 2.90 15.58
C ALA A 145 42.44 3.73 15.13
N LYS A 146 42.59 5.06 15.06
CA LYS A 146 41.57 5.94 14.50
C LYS A 146 41.29 5.60 13.04
N GLY A 147 42.34 5.42 12.24
CA GLY A 147 42.20 5.05 10.83
C GLY A 147 41.59 3.66 10.62
N CYS A 148 41.74 2.74 11.57
CA CYS A 148 41.08 1.43 11.55
C CYS A 148 39.59 1.58 11.88
N ALA A 149 39.26 2.33 12.94
CA ALA A 149 37.89 2.60 13.35
C ALA A 149 37.08 3.29 12.21
N GLU A 150 37.68 4.23 11.49
CA GLU A 150 37.06 4.88 10.33
C GLU A 150 36.73 3.88 9.20
N LYS A 151 37.62 2.92 8.92
CA LYS A 151 37.36 1.86 7.93
C LYS A 151 36.24 0.91 8.38
N LEU A 152 36.26 0.49 9.64
CA LEU A 152 35.19 -0.34 10.23
C LEU A 152 33.83 0.39 10.19
N ALA A 153 33.81 1.67 10.52
CA ALA A 153 32.60 2.50 10.41
C ALA A 153 32.10 2.59 8.97
N LYS A 154 33.01 2.71 7.99
CA LYS A 154 32.67 2.71 6.56
C LYS A 154 32.06 1.37 6.12
N LEU A 155 32.63 0.24 6.53
CA LEU A 155 32.07 -1.10 6.27
C LEU A 155 30.65 -1.25 6.84
N LYS A 156 30.43 -0.82 8.09
CA LYS A 156 29.11 -0.80 8.71
C LYS A 156 28.11 0.09 7.98
N SER A 157 28.56 1.26 7.54
CA SER A 157 27.70 2.19 6.79
C SER A 157 27.23 1.62 5.46
N ARG A 158 28.02 0.76 4.81
CA ARG A 158 27.64 0.06 3.58
C ARG A 158 26.53 -0.97 3.85
N MET A 159 26.61 -1.72 4.94
CA MET A 159 25.54 -2.65 5.35
C MET A 159 24.23 -1.93 5.73
N ALA A 160 24.32 -0.73 6.31
CA ALA A 160 23.15 0.07 6.67
C ALA A 160 22.63 0.98 5.53
N GLY A 161 23.40 1.09 4.45
CA GLY A 161 23.17 2.04 3.38
C GLY A 161 21.98 1.66 2.51
N ARG A 162 20.92 2.48 2.53
CA ARG A 162 19.77 2.32 1.62
C ARG A 162 19.89 3.07 0.30
N LYS A 163 21.01 3.78 0.09
CA LYS A 163 21.28 4.53 -1.14
C LYS A 163 21.91 3.59 -2.18
N HIS A 164 21.10 2.70 -2.74
CA HIS A 164 21.50 1.79 -3.80
C HIS A 164 20.39 1.69 -4.87
N PRO A 165 20.73 1.45 -6.16
CA PRO A 165 19.74 1.20 -7.21
C PRO A 165 18.73 0.11 -6.86
N ILE A 166 19.16 -0.95 -6.16
CA ILE A 166 18.31 -2.05 -5.69
C ILE A 166 17.13 -1.54 -4.83
N TYR A 167 17.42 -0.73 -3.79
CA TYR A 167 16.36 -0.15 -2.95
C TYR A 167 15.46 0.80 -3.74
N SER A 168 16.04 1.57 -4.67
CA SER A 168 15.30 2.48 -5.54
C SER A 168 14.37 1.70 -6.49
N HIS A 169 14.79 0.53 -6.94
CA HIS A 169 14.01 -0.36 -7.78
C HIS A 169 12.82 -0.95 -7.01
N VAL A 170 13.03 -1.48 -5.80
CA VAL A 170 11.93 -1.95 -4.91
C VAL A 170 10.89 -0.84 -4.69
N GLU A 171 11.33 0.37 -4.36
CA GLU A 171 10.43 1.51 -4.16
C GLU A 171 9.69 1.93 -5.44
N SER A 172 10.34 1.82 -6.60
CA SER A 172 9.69 2.03 -7.90
C SER A 172 8.56 1.02 -8.15
N VAL A 173 8.81 -0.27 -7.87
CA VAL A 173 7.81 -1.33 -8.03
C VAL A 173 6.65 -1.16 -7.03
N LYS A 174 6.93 -0.80 -5.78
CA LYS A 174 5.88 -0.44 -4.80
C LYS A 174 4.96 0.68 -5.28
N ARG A 175 5.53 1.74 -5.88
CA ARG A 175 4.72 2.83 -6.45
C ARG A 175 3.83 2.35 -7.58
N LYS A 176 4.31 1.43 -8.44
CA LYS A 176 3.49 0.83 -9.50
C LYS A 176 2.34 0.01 -8.93
N VAL A 177 2.57 -0.81 -7.88
CA VAL A 177 1.52 -1.57 -7.20
C VAL A 177 0.48 -0.63 -6.56
N SER A 178 0.91 0.44 -5.91
CA SER A 178 0.00 1.45 -5.34
C SER A 178 -0.84 2.13 -6.43
N LEU A 179 -0.23 2.48 -7.57
CA LEU A 179 -0.92 3.06 -8.72
C LEU A 179 -1.96 2.09 -9.29
N LEU A 180 -1.62 0.80 -9.43
CA LEU A 180 -2.52 -0.26 -9.87
C LEU A 180 -3.78 -0.31 -8.99
N ARG A 181 -3.62 -0.38 -7.65
CA ARG A 181 -4.76 -0.40 -6.71
C ARG A 181 -5.66 0.82 -6.89
N SER A 182 -5.06 2.00 -7.00
CA SER A 182 -5.82 3.25 -7.19
C SER A 182 -6.60 3.27 -8.51
N THR A 183 -6.03 2.67 -9.57
CA THR A 183 -6.64 2.60 -10.91
C THR A 183 -7.81 1.64 -10.91
N VAL A 184 -7.62 0.44 -10.34
CA VAL A 184 -8.67 -0.57 -10.19
C VAL A 184 -9.85 -0.05 -9.36
N ALA A 185 -9.58 0.65 -8.24
CA ALA A 185 -10.63 1.25 -7.41
C ALA A 185 -11.47 2.30 -8.17
N LYS A 186 -10.82 3.15 -8.99
CA LYS A 186 -11.52 4.10 -9.87
C LYS A 186 -12.38 3.38 -10.90
N LYS A 187 -11.87 2.30 -11.50
CA LYS A 187 -12.58 1.50 -12.49
C LYS A 187 -13.82 0.82 -11.88
N PHE A 188 -13.69 0.19 -10.71
CA PHE A 188 -14.81 -0.39 -9.96
C PHE A 188 -15.92 0.63 -9.70
N THR A 189 -15.54 1.84 -9.29
CA THR A 189 -16.49 2.93 -9.03
C THR A 189 -17.22 3.34 -10.32
N SER A 190 -16.49 3.42 -11.43
CA SER A 190 -17.06 3.75 -12.75
C SER A 190 -18.02 2.65 -13.25
N LEU A 191 -17.63 1.38 -13.16
CA LEU A 191 -18.49 0.25 -13.55
C LEU A 191 -19.75 0.18 -12.69
N SER A 192 -19.61 0.35 -11.37
CA SER A 192 -20.76 0.39 -10.45
C SER A 192 -21.75 1.49 -10.82
N LYS A 193 -21.26 2.70 -11.11
CA LYS A 193 -22.10 3.82 -11.59
C LYS A 193 -22.78 3.51 -12.91
N THR A 194 -22.06 2.90 -13.85
CA THR A 194 -22.60 2.55 -15.18
C THR A 194 -23.70 1.50 -15.06
N ARG A 195 -23.51 0.46 -14.23
CA ARG A 195 -24.55 -0.54 -13.96
C ARG A 195 -25.76 0.04 -13.26
N LEU A 196 -25.55 0.92 -12.28
CA LEU A 196 -26.67 1.60 -11.62
C LEU A 196 -27.50 2.38 -12.64
N ARG A 197 -26.86 3.14 -13.54
CA ARG A 197 -27.55 3.84 -14.65
C ARG A 197 -28.31 2.88 -15.56
N GLY A 198 -27.71 1.74 -15.93
CA GLY A 198 -28.39 0.69 -16.71
C GLY A 198 -29.64 0.16 -16.00
N ARG A 199 -29.52 -0.19 -14.71
CA ARG A 199 -30.65 -0.65 -13.89
C ARG A 199 -31.72 0.41 -13.68
N ILE A 200 -31.35 1.70 -13.64
CA ILE A 200 -32.31 2.81 -13.60
C ILE A 200 -33.08 2.86 -14.92
N ALA A 201 -32.41 2.78 -16.07
CA ALA A 201 -33.03 2.77 -17.39
C ALA A 201 -33.99 1.57 -17.56
N GLU A 202 -33.55 0.36 -17.18
CA GLU A 202 -34.40 -0.85 -17.20
C GLU A 202 -35.63 -0.70 -16.29
N ALA A 203 -35.44 -0.21 -15.06
CA ALA A 203 -36.55 0.03 -14.13
C ALA A 203 -37.54 1.06 -14.69
N LYS A 204 -37.04 2.13 -15.31
CA LYS A 204 -37.84 3.16 -15.96
C LYS A 204 -38.65 2.60 -17.13
N GLU A 205 -38.00 1.85 -18.01
CA GLU A 205 -38.65 1.21 -19.15
C GLU A 205 -39.74 0.23 -18.69
N HIS A 206 -39.45 -0.58 -17.67
CA HIS A 206 -40.42 -1.51 -17.09
C HIS A 206 -41.66 -0.79 -16.52
N ILE A 207 -41.46 0.32 -15.81
CA ILE A 207 -42.56 1.14 -15.27
C ILE A 207 -43.40 1.75 -16.41
N ILE A 208 -42.75 2.38 -17.39
CA ILE A 208 -43.43 3.03 -18.52
C ILE A 208 -44.16 2.01 -19.39
N SER A 209 -43.54 0.85 -19.65
CA SER A 209 -44.13 -0.24 -20.42
C SER A 209 -45.40 -0.76 -19.76
N PHE A 210 -45.41 -0.92 -18.43
CA PHE A 210 -46.62 -1.26 -17.70
C PHE A 210 -47.73 -0.20 -17.92
N MET A 211 -47.42 1.09 -17.81
CA MET A 211 -48.42 2.14 -18.01
C MET A 211 -49.01 2.11 -19.42
N LYS A 212 -48.15 1.98 -20.44
CA LYS A 212 -48.55 1.91 -21.86
C LYS A 212 -49.43 0.70 -22.16
N ASN A 213 -49.18 -0.45 -21.52
CA ASN A 213 -49.90 -1.68 -21.79
C ASN A 213 -51.34 -1.71 -21.23
N TYR A 214 -51.63 -0.93 -20.17
CA TYR A 214 -52.90 -1.05 -19.45
C TYR A 214 -53.82 0.18 -19.51
N ALA A 215 -53.47 1.21 -20.27
CA ALA A 215 -54.25 2.44 -20.57
C ALA A 215 -54.70 3.30 -19.38
N HIS A 216 -55.02 2.75 -18.22
CA HIS A 216 -55.27 3.46 -16.98
C HIS A 216 -54.94 2.57 -15.78
N GLY A 217 -54.60 3.16 -14.64
CA GLY A 217 -54.30 2.38 -13.44
C GLY A 217 -53.91 3.24 -12.25
N ARG A 218 -53.43 2.57 -11.20
CA ARG A 218 -52.98 3.17 -9.95
C ARG A 218 -51.52 2.85 -9.68
N ILE A 219 -50.85 3.80 -9.04
CA ILE A 219 -49.48 3.68 -8.55
C ILE A 219 -49.51 3.83 -7.03
N PHE A 220 -48.80 2.94 -6.34
CA PHE A 220 -48.62 2.98 -4.91
C PHE A 220 -47.17 2.68 -4.56
N VAL A 221 -46.53 3.57 -3.81
CA VAL A 221 -45.14 3.42 -3.36
C VAL A 221 -45.12 3.45 -1.84
N ASP A 222 -44.64 2.37 -1.25
CA ASP A 222 -44.33 2.26 0.17
C ASP A 222 -42.81 2.15 0.39
N HIS A 223 -42.38 2.11 1.65
CA HIS A 223 -40.96 2.02 2.01
C HIS A 223 -40.21 0.78 1.47
N LYS A 224 -40.92 -0.25 0.98
CA LYS A 224 -40.36 -1.50 0.48
C LYS A 224 -40.66 -1.76 -1.00
N HIS A 225 -41.75 -1.26 -1.56
CA HIS A 225 -42.22 -1.63 -2.89
C HIS A 225 -42.83 -0.46 -3.67
N LEU A 226 -42.64 -0.52 -4.99
CA LEU A 226 -43.51 0.09 -5.98
C LEU A 226 -44.57 -0.93 -6.41
N THR A 227 -45.83 -0.52 -6.41
CA THR A 227 -46.96 -1.31 -6.89
C THR A 227 -47.67 -0.55 -8.01
N LEU A 228 -47.75 -1.16 -9.19
CA LEU A 228 -48.53 -0.70 -10.32
C LEU A 228 -49.74 -1.62 -10.48
N SER A 229 -50.95 -1.08 -10.64
CA SER A 229 -52.15 -1.91 -10.78
C SER A 229 -53.14 -1.34 -11.79
N SER A 230 -53.71 -2.19 -12.63
CA SER A 230 -54.82 -1.88 -13.53
C SER A 230 -55.77 -3.07 -13.59
N GLY A 231 -57.03 -2.89 -13.19
CA GLY A 231 -58.00 -3.99 -13.07
C GLY A 231 -57.47 -5.13 -12.20
N THR A 232 -57.39 -6.33 -12.77
CA THR A 232 -56.85 -7.54 -12.13
C THR A 232 -55.32 -7.65 -12.21
N HIS A 233 -54.66 -6.83 -13.03
CA HIS A 233 -53.21 -6.86 -13.21
C HIS A 233 -52.52 -6.04 -12.13
N LYS A 234 -51.59 -6.68 -11.41
CA LYS A 234 -50.80 -6.05 -10.36
C LYS A 234 -49.34 -6.42 -10.52
N ASN A 235 -48.49 -5.42 -10.64
CA ASN A 235 -47.05 -5.59 -10.68
C ASN A 235 -46.44 -4.96 -9.44
N ARG A 236 -45.76 -5.77 -8.63
CA ARG A 236 -45.12 -5.33 -7.38
C ARG A 236 -43.62 -5.52 -7.51
N VAL A 237 -42.89 -4.41 -7.52
CA VAL A 237 -41.45 -4.36 -7.67
C VAL A 237 -40.82 -3.88 -6.35
N PRO A 238 -39.73 -4.49 -5.87
CA PRO A 238 -38.99 -3.97 -4.72
C PRO A 238 -38.52 -2.53 -4.99
N LEU A 239 -38.62 -1.66 -3.98
CA LEU A 239 -38.18 -0.26 -4.06
C LEU A 239 -36.66 -0.17 -3.85
N THR A 240 -35.90 -0.73 -4.79
CA THR A 240 -34.45 -0.61 -4.83
C THR A 240 -34.04 0.83 -5.17
N GLU A 241 -32.76 1.15 -4.95
CA GLU A 241 -32.18 2.45 -5.34
C GLU A 241 -32.43 2.78 -6.82
N SER A 242 -32.26 1.80 -7.72
CA SER A 242 -32.53 1.99 -9.16
C SER A 242 -34.00 2.30 -9.47
N VAL A 243 -34.95 1.69 -8.75
CA VAL A 243 -36.39 1.95 -8.93
C VAL A 243 -36.77 3.33 -8.37
N ARG A 244 -36.15 3.78 -7.27
CA ARG A 244 -36.35 5.12 -6.72
C ARG A 244 -35.91 6.20 -7.71
N TYR A 245 -34.69 6.12 -8.22
CA TYR A 245 -34.21 7.07 -9.22
C TYR A 245 -35.01 7.00 -10.52
N ALA A 246 -35.42 5.81 -10.97
CA ALA A 246 -36.29 5.68 -12.13
C ALA A 246 -37.63 6.40 -11.93
N LEU A 247 -38.24 6.30 -10.74
CA LEU A 247 -39.45 7.05 -10.40
C LEU A 247 -39.21 8.55 -10.40
N GLU A 248 -38.07 9.02 -9.88
CA GLU A 248 -37.70 10.43 -9.88
C GLU A 248 -37.50 11.01 -11.29
N GLU A 249 -36.93 10.22 -12.20
CA GLU A 249 -36.80 10.61 -13.61
C GLU A 249 -38.14 10.64 -14.37
N ILE A 250 -39.11 9.82 -13.95
CA ILE A 250 -40.46 9.79 -14.52
C ILE A 250 -41.28 10.96 -13.96
N ALA A 251 -41.21 11.18 -12.65
CA ALA A 251 -41.87 12.27 -11.95
C ALA A 251 -40.97 12.76 -10.81
N PRO A 252 -40.67 14.08 -10.70
CA PRO A 252 -39.80 14.63 -9.67
C PRO A 252 -40.43 14.59 -8.26
N ILE A 253 -40.54 13.38 -7.69
CA ILE A 253 -41.17 13.07 -6.40
C ILE A 253 -40.17 12.74 -5.29
N GLU A 254 -38.89 13.08 -5.46
CA GLU A 254 -37.80 12.80 -4.51
C GLU A 254 -38.16 13.18 -3.06
N LYS A 255 -38.68 14.40 -2.85
CA LYS A 255 -39.10 14.88 -1.52
C LYS A 255 -40.17 13.99 -0.86
N SER A 256 -41.02 13.35 -1.66
CA SER A 256 -42.05 12.44 -1.18
C SER A 256 -41.50 11.04 -0.95
N LEU A 257 -40.57 10.57 -1.79
CA LEU A 257 -39.86 9.29 -1.60
C LEU A 257 -38.99 9.27 -0.34
N LEU A 258 -38.36 10.40 0.02
CA LEU A 258 -37.55 10.54 1.25
C LEU A 258 -38.37 10.41 2.55
N LYS A 259 -39.69 10.58 2.49
CA LYS A 259 -40.59 10.51 3.66
C LYS A 259 -41.22 9.13 3.87
N LEU A 260 -40.98 8.18 2.97
CA LEU A 260 -41.52 6.83 3.05
C LEU A 260 -41.10 6.15 4.36
N GLY A 261 -42.06 5.56 5.08
CA GLY A 261 -41.84 4.87 6.37
C GLY A 261 -42.30 5.63 7.61
N ARG A 262 -42.60 6.94 7.52
CA ARG A 262 -43.20 7.73 8.62
C ARG A 262 -44.74 7.78 8.55
N GLY A 263 -45.38 6.64 8.23
CA GLY A 263 -46.82 6.60 7.94
C GLY A 263 -47.25 7.28 6.64
N ALA A 264 -46.29 7.71 5.80
CA ALA A 264 -46.52 8.31 4.49
C ALA A 264 -46.34 7.28 3.37
N CYS A 265 -47.20 7.37 2.36
CA CYS A 265 -47.08 6.63 1.10
C CYS A 265 -47.25 7.58 -0.07
N VAL A 266 -46.62 7.26 -1.19
CA VAL A 266 -46.87 7.97 -2.44
C VAL A 266 -47.93 7.21 -3.20
N THR A 267 -49.02 7.87 -3.55
CA THR A 267 -50.12 7.25 -4.30
C THR A 267 -50.42 8.08 -5.53
N GLY A 268 -50.91 7.44 -6.58
CA GLY A 268 -51.21 8.09 -7.84
C GLY A 268 -52.07 7.26 -8.75
N SER A 269 -52.41 7.85 -9.89
CA SER A 269 -53.08 7.23 -11.02
C SER A 269 -52.35 7.57 -12.30
N PHE A 270 -52.46 6.70 -13.29
CA PHE A 270 -52.00 7.01 -14.64
C PHE A 270 -53.14 6.75 -15.63
N GLU A 271 -53.13 7.50 -16.72
CA GLU A 271 -54.04 7.36 -17.85
C GLU A 271 -53.25 7.63 -19.13
N THR A 272 -53.36 6.75 -20.12
CA THR A 272 -52.63 6.80 -21.38
C THR A 272 -53.63 7.00 -22.51
N ASP A 273 -53.45 8.09 -23.25
CA ASP A 273 -54.26 8.44 -24.41
C ASP A 273 -53.38 8.63 -25.66
N ALA A 274 -53.99 9.05 -26.78
CA ALA A 274 -53.29 9.31 -28.03
C ALA A 274 -52.22 10.42 -27.93
N SER A 275 -52.27 11.24 -26.88
CA SER A 275 -51.35 12.35 -26.60
C SER A 275 -50.33 12.04 -25.50
N GLY A 276 -50.22 10.79 -25.05
CA GLY A 276 -49.21 10.31 -24.11
C GLY A 276 -49.78 9.79 -22.80
N THR A 277 -48.91 9.54 -21.82
CA THR A 277 -49.35 9.07 -20.49
C THR A 277 -49.41 10.25 -19.53
N LEU A 278 -50.60 10.55 -19.01
CA LEU A 278 -50.80 11.44 -17.88
C LEU A 278 -50.63 10.66 -16.58
N LEU A 279 -49.55 10.94 -15.87
CA LEU A 279 -49.29 10.43 -14.53
C LEU A 279 -49.69 11.48 -13.50
N ARG A 280 -50.61 11.15 -12.60
CA ARG A 280 -50.94 11.97 -11.44
C ARG A 280 -50.46 11.27 -10.19
N ILE A 281 -49.53 11.87 -9.46
CA ILE A 281 -48.87 11.21 -8.33
C ILE A 281 -48.62 12.22 -7.21
N GLY A 282 -48.80 11.77 -5.97
CA GLY A 282 -48.84 12.66 -4.83
C GLY A 282 -48.52 11.99 -3.50
N GLU A 283 -48.15 12.81 -2.53
CA GLU A 283 -47.94 12.35 -1.16
C GLU A 283 -49.30 12.24 -0.47
N ARG A 284 -49.57 11.06 0.10
CA ARG A 284 -50.69 10.84 1.02
C ARG A 284 -50.13 10.74 2.44
N THR A 285 -50.52 11.69 3.28
CA THR A 285 -50.14 11.74 4.70
C THR A 285 -51.40 11.62 5.57
N VAL A 286 -51.34 10.78 6.61
CA VAL A 286 -52.38 10.67 7.62
C VAL A 286 -51.97 11.52 8.82
N ALA A 287 -52.77 12.53 9.16
CA ALA A 287 -52.53 13.45 10.28
C ALA A 287 -53.75 13.47 11.21
N GLY A 288 -53.71 12.69 12.29
CA GLY A 288 -54.87 12.44 13.14
C GLY A 288 -56.00 11.80 12.34
N ASP A 289 -57.19 12.41 12.35
CA ASP A 289 -58.36 11.94 11.60
C ASP A 289 -58.44 12.46 10.15
N SER A 290 -57.45 13.24 9.70
CA SER A 290 -57.43 13.86 8.37
C SER A 290 -56.44 13.17 7.40
N ILE A 291 -56.86 12.98 6.15
CA ILE A 291 -56.00 12.54 5.05
C ILE A 291 -55.69 13.74 4.17
N ILE A 292 -54.41 14.12 4.09
CA ILE A 292 -53.94 15.18 3.20
C ILE A 292 -53.36 14.51 1.95
N TYR A 293 -53.89 14.86 0.78
CA TYR A 293 -53.38 14.39 -0.51
C TYR A 293 -52.88 15.58 -1.33
N ARG A 294 -51.58 15.59 -1.64
CA ARG A 294 -50.94 16.61 -2.49
C ARG A 294 -50.49 15.97 -3.79
N GLU A 295 -51.28 16.13 -4.83
CA GLU A 295 -51.06 15.54 -6.14
C GLU A 295 -50.41 16.53 -7.10
N ALA A 296 -49.48 16.04 -7.92
CA ALA A 296 -48.96 16.73 -9.08
C ALA A 296 -49.20 15.87 -10.32
N SER A 297 -49.47 16.53 -11.44
CA SER A 297 -49.69 15.88 -12.73
C SER A 297 -48.46 16.05 -13.63
N TYR A 298 -48.04 14.97 -14.26
CA TYR A 298 -46.88 14.87 -15.13
C TYR A 298 -47.30 14.21 -16.43
N ARG A 299 -46.86 14.76 -17.56
CA ARG A 299 -47.09 14.16 -18.87
C ARG A 299 -45.80 13.49 -19.34
N LEU A 300 -45.89 12.20 -19.66
CA LEU A 300 -44.80 11.32 -20.09
C LEU A 300 -44.85 11.07 -21.60
#